data_AF-A0A9Q7X3V1-F1
#
_entry.id   AF-A0A9Q7X3V1-F1
#
_cell.length_a   1.000
_cell.length_b   1.000
_cell.length_c   1.000
_cell.angle_alpha   90.00
_cell.angle_beta   90.00
_cell.angle_gamma   90.00
#
_symmetry.space_group_name_H-M   'P 1'
#
loop_
_entity.id
_entity.type
_entity.pdbx_description
1 polymer ?
#
loop_
_entity_poly.entity_id
_entity_poly.type
_entity_poly.pdbx_seq_one_letter_code
_entity_poly.pdbx_strand_id
1 'polypeptide(L)'
;MIAYTSDRKARFRTAQPASDPARTLTELGVINPDESDVDFVLHAFDSALPYLASIGSEAQWGTVPFSEKPKVRESFAEYLQDSYSLNANSEPSASSNLESWQHLLIYEVQTDQGWARVAAQGTSTSFPDYIPHDLISDELRKATDYLYLNYLIVDRRTGDLAKGAGNQLVTFAVEQGKALKKSKFYGDCWRSNRDGLMKYYQKLGFQPLGPFDVKDKHGPGLPWRGYLFSKPL
;
A
#
# COMPACT_ATOMS: atom_id res chain seq x y z
N MET A 1 -10.56 2.04 11.58
CA MET A 1 -10.91 3.48 11.44
C MET A 1 -11.57 3.78 10.09
N ILE A 2 -12.43 4.81 10.01
CA ILE A 2 -12.95 5.38 8.74
C ILE A 2 -12.76 6.91 8.78
N ALA A 3 -12.15 7.47 7.74
CA ALA A 3 -12.01 8.91 7.55
C ALA A 3 -12.59 9.30 6.18
N TYR A 4 -13.24 10.47 6.09
CA TYR A 4 -13.87 10.94 4.86
C TYR A 4 -13.03 12.04 4.21
N THR A 5 -13.07 12.12 2.89
CA THR A 5 -12.64 13.34 2.18
C THR A 5 -13.53 14.52 2.58
N SER A 6 -13.05 15.75 2.41
CA SER A 6 -13.77 16.96 2.78
C SER A 6 -15.12 17.11 2.09
N ASP A 7 -15.23 16.66 0.84
CA ASP A 7 -16.47 16.63 0.06
C ASP A 7 -17.37 15.40 0.36
N ARG A 8 -16.88 14.48 1.21
CA ARG A 8 -17.50 13.20 1.59
C ARG A 8 -17.85 12.29 0.42
N LYS A 9 -17.27 12.50 -0.77
CA LYS A 9 -17.47 11.63 -1.94
C LYS A 9 -16.55 10.41 -1.91
N ALA A 10 -15.55 10.40 -1.06
CA ALA A 10 -14.70 9.25 -0.82
C ALA A 10 -14.39 9.07 0.66
N ARG A 11 -13.92 7.88 1.02
CA ARG A 11 -13.47 7.55 2.37
C ARG A 11 -12.25 6.65 2.34
N PHE A 12 -11.44 6.78 3.38
CA PHE A 12 -10.32 5.91 3.73
C PHE A 12 -10.79 5.00 4.84
N ARG A 13 -10.68 3.69 4.64
CA ARG A 13 -11.10 2.69 5.61
C ARG A 13 -9.95 1.74 5.89
N THR A 14 -9.69 1.46 7.17
CA THR A 14 -8.81 0.36 7.55
C THR A 14 -9.39 -0.94 6.99
N ALA A 15 -8.62 -1.66 6.17
CA ALA A 15 -9.02 -2.95 5.64
C ALA A 15 -9.33 -3.92 6.80
N GLN A 16 -10.40 -4.71 6.68
CA GLN A 16 -10.91 -5.54 7.77
C GLN A 16 -10.84 -7.04 7.45
N PRO A 17 -10.58 -7.90 8.46
CA PRO A 17 -10.55 -9.33 8.26
C PRO A 17 -11.94 -9.86 7.90
N ALA A 18 -11.97 -11.03 7.27
CA ALA A 18 -13.22 -11.70 6.94
C ALA A 18 -13.96 -12.22 8.20
N SER A 19 -13.22 -12.60 9.24
CA SER A 19 -13.73 -13.08 10.52
C SER A 19 -13.69 -11.97 11.58
N ASP A 20 -14.78 -11.88 12.36
CA ASP A 20 -14.91 -11.01 13.54
C ASP A 20 -14.60 -9.50 13.35
N PRO A 21 -15.01 -8.85 12.24
CA PRO A 21 -14.88 -7.40 12.15
C PRO A 21 -15.92 -6.70 13.05
N ALA A 22 -15.61 -5.50 13.54
CA ALA A 22 -16.54 -4.69 14.33
C ALA A 22 -17.85 -4.33 13.59
N ARG A 23 -17.81 -4.26 12.25
CA ARG A 23 -18.96 -4.10 11.34
C ARG A 23 -18.69 -4.91 10.07
N THR A 24 -19.72 -5.56 9.56
CA THR A 24 -19.68 -6.28 8.27
C THR A 24 -19.55 -5.31 7.09
N LEU A 25 -19.07 -5.80 5.93
CA LEU A 25 -18.99 -4.98 4.71
C LEU A 25 -20.39 -4.52 4.24
N THR A 26 -21.42 -5.31 4.48
CA THR A 26 -22.83 -4.95 4.23
C THR A 26 -23.27 -3.77 5.09
N GLU A 27 -23.01 -3.78 6.39
CA GLU A 27 -23.32 -2.66 7.30
C GLU A 27 -22.52 -1.38 6.94
N LEU A 28 -21.35 -1.55 6.32
CA LEU A 28 -20.55 -0.44 5.82
C LEU A 28 -20.99 0.07 4.45
N GLY A 29 -22.00 -0.56 3.83
CA GLY A 29 -22.54 -0.21 2.52
C GLY A 29 -21.56 -0.41 1.37
N VAL A 30 -20.68 -1.40 1.46
CA VAL A 30 -19.76 -1.76 0.37
C VAL A 30 -20.51 -2.53 -0.72
N ILE A 31 -20.30 -2.18 -1.99
CA ILE A 31 -21.10 -2.70 -3.13
C ILE A 31 -20.97 -4.23 -3.31
N ASN A 32 -19.79 -4.80 -3.05
CA ASN A 32 -19.52 -6.25 -3.17
C ASN A 32 -19.12 -6.83 -1.81
N PRO A 33 -20.05 -6.94 -0.84
CA PRO A 33 -19.71 -7.26 0.54
C PRO A 33 -19.26 -8.72 0.75
N ASP A 34 -19.54 -9.61 -0.20
CA ASP A 34 -19.11 -11.03 -0.15
C ASP A 34 -17.63 -11.23 -0.50
N GLU A 35 -17.02 -10.27 -1.21
CA GLU A 35 -15.59 -10.28 -1.50
C GLU A 35 -14.84 -9.68 -0.30
N SER A 36 -14.00 -10.49 0.36
CA SER A 36 -13.19 -10.03 1.50
C SER A 36 -12.23 -8.91 1.09
N ASP A 37 -11.77 -8.11 2.06
CA ASP A 37 -10.82 -7.03 1.75
C ASP A 37 -9.45 -7.57 1.28
N VAL A 38 -9.02 -8.76 1.75
CA VAL A 38 -7.82 -9.43 1.21
C VAL A 38 -8.02 -9.78 -0.26
N ASP A 39 -9.16 -10.39 -0.61
CA ASP A 39 -9.48 -10.76 -1.99
C ASP A 39 -9.56 -9.52 -2.88
N PHE A 40 -10.20 -8.45 -2.41
CA PHE A 40 -10.23 -7.18 -3.14
C PHE A 40 -8.82 -6.67 -3.47
N VAL A 41 -7.89 -6.66 -2.50
CA VAL A 41 -6.52 -6.19 -2.73
C VAL A 41 -5.80 -7.07 -3.75
N LEU A 42 -5.91 -8.40 -3.64
CA LEU A 42 -5.29 -9.34 -4.58
C LEU A 42 -5.87 -9.18 -5.99
N HIS A 43 -7.20 -9.08 -6.12
CA HIS A 43 -7.84 -8.87 -7.41
C HIS A 43 -7.52 -7.49 -8.01
N ALA A 44 -7.25 -6.46 -7.19
CA ALA A 44 -6.76 -5.17 -7.67
C ALA A 44 -5.37 -5.32 -8.31
N PHE A 45 -4.47 -6.13 -7.72
CA PHE A 45 -3.19 -6.47 -8.36
C PHE A 45 -3.41 -7.25 -9.66
N ASP A 46 -4.27 -8.26 -9.66
CA ASP A 46 -4.58 -9.07 -10.86
C ASP A 46 -5.07 -8.20 -12.01
N SER A 47 -5.95 -7.23 -11.71
CA SER A 47 -6.48 -6.27 -12.70
C SER A 47 -5.40 -5.43 -13.37
N ALA A 48 -4.26 -5.24 -12.70
CA ALA A 48 -3.16 -4.43 -13.19
C ALA A 48 -2.19 -5.22 -14.07
N LEU A 49 -2.08 -6.55 -13.91
CA LEU A 49 -1.09 -7.37 -14.61
C LEU A 49 -1.15 -7.24 -16.14
N PRO A 50 -2.32 -7.30 -16.81
CA PRO A 50 -2.36 -7.19 -18.27
C PRO A 50 -1.83 -5.85 -18.79
N TYR A 51 -2.14 -4.76 -18.07
CA TYR A 51 -1.63 -3.43 -18.41
C TYR A 51 -0.13 -3.31 -18.12
N LEU A 52 0.33 -3.85 -16.98
CA LEU A 52 1.74 -3.84 -16.62
C LEU A 52 2.58 -4.61 -17.65
N ALA A 53 2.08 -5.75 -18.12
CA ALA A 53 2.69 -6.49 -19.21
C ALA A 53 2.72 -5.68 -20.52
N SER A 54 1.63 -5.02 -20.89
CA SER A 54 1.55 -4.24 -22.14
C SER A 54 2.49 -3.04 -22.19
N ILE A 55 2.92 -2.52 -21.04
CA ILE A 55 3.91 -1.44 -20.95
C ILE A 55 5.34 -1.94 -20.69
N GLY A 56 5.59 -3.25 -20.75
CA GLY A 56 6.92 -3.85 -20.55
C GLY A 56 7.36 -3.95 -19.09
N SER A 57 6.42 -3.95 -18.14
CA SER A 57 6.70 -4.13 -16.71
C SER A 57 6.50 -5.57 -16.21
N GLU A 58 6.29 -6.53 -17.10
CA GLU A 58 6.09 -7.95 -16.76
C GLU A 58 7.20 -8.52 -15.88
N ALA A 59 8.47 -8.17 -16.14
CA ALA A 59 9.62 -8.69 -15.39
C ALA A 59 9.60 -8.36 -13.89
N GLN A 60 8.85 -7.33 -13.47
CA GLN A 60 8.67 -6.99 -12.05
C GLN A 60 7.52 -7.76 -11.40
N TRP A 61 6.41 -7.92 -12.13
CA TRP A 61 5.13 -8.33 -11.54
C TRP A 61 4.76 -9.79 -11.85
N GLY A 62 5.36 -10.35 -12.89
CA GLY A 62 5.01 -11.64 -13.46
C GLY A 62 3.65 -11.61 -14.16
N THR A 63 3.25 -12.78 -14.68
CA THR A 63 1.96 -13.00 -15.37
C THR A 63 0.99 -13.82 -14.54
N VAL A 64 1.48 -14.56 -13.54
CA VAL A 64 0.64 -15.32 -12.62
C VAL A 64 -0.12 -14.34 -11.71
N PRO A 65 -1.46 -14.42 -11.66
CA PRO A 65 -2.28 -13.65 -10.72
C PRO A 65 -1.78 -13.75 -9.28
N PHE A 66 -1.85 -12.65 -8.55
CA PHE A 66 -1.55 -12.59 -7.12
C PHE A 66 -2.54 -13.41 -6.30
N SER A 67 -3.82 -13.44 -6.69
CA SER A 67 -4.85 -14.28 -6.06
C SER A 67 -4.55 -15.79 -6.14
N GLU A 68 -3.80 -16.22 -7.17
CA GLU A 68 -3.41 -17.62 -7.38
C GLU A 68 -2.13 -18.03 -6.65
N LYS A 69 -1.49 -17.11 -5.89
CA LYS A 69 -0.24 -17.37 -5.16
C LYS A 69 -0.53 -17.55 -3.66
N PRO A 70 -0.54 -18.79 -3.11
CA PRO A 70 -0.94 -19.03 -1.72
C PRO A 70 -0.12 -18.23 -0.69
N LYS A 71 1.20 -18.18 -0.86
CA LYS A 71 2.09 -17.41 0.03
C LYS A 71 1.83 -15.91 -0.01
N VAL A 72 1.48 -15.37 -1.18
CA VAL A 72 1.13 -13.94 -1.31
C VAL A 72 -0.18 -13.66 -0.59
N ARG A 73 -1.18 -14.54 -0.75
CA ARG A 73 -2.45 -14.45 -0.02
C ARG A 73 -2.23 -14.46 1.50
N GLU A 74 -1.45 -15.42 2.01
CA GLU A 74 -1.11 -15.50 3.44
C GLU A 74 -0.45 -14.22 3.93
N SER A 75 0.60 -13.72 3.24
CA SER A 75 1.27 -12.47 3.64
C SER A 75 0.33 -11.25 3.66
N PHE A 76 -0.58 -11.12 2.70
CA PHE A 76 -1.57 -10.03 2.72
C PHE A 76 -2.60 -10.19 3.84
N ALA A 77 -3.02 -11.41 4.14
CA ALA A 77 -3.96 -11.70 5.22
C ALA A 77 -3.35 -11.39 6.60
N GLU A 78 -2.10 -11.82 6.84
CA GLU A 78 -1.34 -11.50 8.05
C GLU A 78 -1.15 -9.99 8.20
N TYR A 79 -0.68 -9.33 7.14
CA TYR A 79 -0.47 -7.88 7.15
C TYR A 79 -1.76 -7.11 7.46
N LEU A 80 -2.87 -7.54 6.85
CA LEU A 80 -4.20 -6.97 7.10
C LEU A 80 -4.62 -7.18 8.55
N GLN A 81 -4.48 -8.38 9.09
CA GLN A 81 -4.92 -8.72 10.44
C GLN A 81 -4.20 -7.86 11.48
N ASP A 82 -2.87 -7.76 11.38
CA ASP A 82 -2.05 -6.92 12.25
C ASP A 82 -2.42 -5.43 12.11
N SER A 83 -2.59 -4.96 10.88
CA SER A 83 -3.08 -3.61 10.60
C SER A 83 -4.44 -3.35 11.26
N TYR A 84 -5.37 -4.30 11.16
CA TYR A 84 -6.71 -4.13 11.72
C TYR A 84 -6.65 -4.06 13.24
N SER A 85 -5.94 -4.98 13.89
CA SER A 85 -5.74 -4.98 15.35
C SER A 85 -5.17 -3.65 15.85
N LEU A 86 -4.23 -3.06 15.10
CA LEU A 86 -3.58 -1.79 15.45
C LEU A 86 -4.43 -0.54 15.19
N ASN A 87 -5.40 -0.57 14.27
CA ASN A 87 -6.07 0.64 13.76
C ASN A 87 -7.61 0.60 13.83
N ALA A 88 -8.21 -0.54 14.21
CA ALA A 88 -9.65 -0.67 14.33
C ALA A 88 -10.20 0.11 15.53
N ASN A 89 -9.48 0.09 16.66
CA ASN A 89 -9.93 0.62 17.96
C ASN A 89 -9.05 1.75 18.53
N SER A 90 -8.04 2.20 17.79
CA SER A 90 -7.04 3.14 18.31
C SER A 90 -7.50 4.60 18.14
N GLU A 91 -7.60 5.32 19.25
CA GLU A 91 -7.48 6.78 19.26
C GLU A 91 -6.12 7.16 18.61
N PRO A 92 -6.06 8.17 17.71
CA PRO A 92 -4.83 8.52 16.97
C PRO A 92 -3.60 8.80 17.85
N SER A 93 -3.81 9.09 19.14
CA SER A 93 -2.77 9.40 20.13
C SER A 93 -2.20 8.18 20.87
N ALA A 94 -2.88 7.02 20.86
CA ALA A 94 -2.47 5.84 21.64
C ALA A 94 -1.37 5.01 20.97
N SER A 95 -1.16 5.18 19.66
CA SER A 95 -0.20 4.43 18.85
C SER A 95 1.22 5.01 18.84
N SER A 96 1.48 6.10 19.61
CA SER A 96 2.78 6.79 19.61
C SER A 96 3.94 6.01 20.24
N ASN A 97 3.67 4.86 20.87
CA ASN A 97 4.65 4.04 21.60
C ASN A 97 4.88 2.64 21.00
N LEU A 98 4.34 2.35 19.82
CA LEU A 98 4.55 1.04 19.19
C LEU A 98 5.92 0.97 18.52
N GLU A 99 6.74 -0.01 18.92
CA GLU A 99 8.02 -0.34 18.26
C GLU A 99 7.82 -0.75 16.80
N SER A 100 6.66 -1.34 16.48
CA SER A 100 6.23 -1.68 15.12
C SER A 100 4.80 -1.20 14.87
N TRP A 101 4.58 -0.47 13.78
CA TRP A 101 3.26 -0.02 13.35
C TRP A 101 3.07 -0.31 11.87
N GLN A 102 1.85 -0.69 11.49
CA GLN A 102 1.46 -0.83 10.09
C GLN A 102 -0.01 -0.54 9.87
N HIS A 103 -0.37 -0.26 8.62
CA HIS A 103 -1.73 0.07 8.23
C HIS A 103 -1.98 -0.27 6.76
N LEU A 104 -2.97 -1.13 6.53
CA LEU A 104 -3.57 -1.41 5.25
C LEU A 104 -4.87 -0.62 5.13
N LEU A 105 -4.88 0.31 4.20
CA LEU A 105 -6.00 1.21 3.91
C LEU A 105 -6.63 0.87 2.57
N ILE A 106 -7.96 0.92 2.52
CA ILE A 106 -8.75 0.89 1.29
C ILE A 106 -9.33 2.28 1.07
N TYR A 107 -9.20 2.77 -0.16
CA TYR A 107 -9.85 3.99 -0.63
C TYR A 107 -11.13 3.61 -1.37
N GLU A 108 -12.24 4.18 -0.90
CA GLU A 108 -13.58 3.87 -1.39
C GLU A 108 -14.25 5.15 -1.89
N VAL A 109 -14.96 5.04 -3.02
CA VAL A 109 -15.68 6.15 -3.65
C VAL A 109 -17.18 5.89 -3.55
N GLN A 110 -17.94 6.90 -3.15
CA GLN A 110 -19.39 6.83 -3.07
C GLN A 110 -19.98 6.78 -4.48
N THR A 111 -20.91 5.86 -4.70
CA THR A 111 -21.75 5.77 -5.89
C THR A 111 -23.22 5.70 -5.47
N ASP A 112 -24.15 5.66 -6.43
CA ASP A 112 -25.58 5.48 -6.15
C ASP A 112 -25.90 4.10 -5.55
N GLN A 113 -25.02 3.10 -5.74
CA GLN A 113 -25.19 1.73 -5.25
C GLN A 113 -24.52 1.48 -3.89
N GLY A 114 -23.68 2.42 -3.41
CA GLY A 114 -22.89 2.26 -2.20
C GLY A 114 -21.43 2.67 -2.38
N TRP A 115 -20.57 2.20 -1.49
CA TRP A 115 -19.15 2.46 -1.47
C TRP A 115 -18.40 1.46 -2.36
N ALA A 116 -17.86 1.93 -3.48
CA ALA A 116 -17.00 1.15 -4.34
C ALA A 116 -15.57 1.19 -3.81
N ARG A 117 -14.95 0.02 -3.56
CA ARG A 117 -13.51 -0.06 -3.28
C ARG A 117 -12.75 0.15 -4.59
N VAL A 118 -11.81 1.08 -4.63
CA VAL A 118 -11.12 1.45 -5.89
C VAL A 118 -9.59 1.40 -5.81
N ALA A 119 -9.01 1.43 -4.61
CA ALA A 119 -7.57 1.37 -4.43
C ALA A 119 -7.22 0.93 -3.00
N ALA A 120 -5.97 0.48 -2.80
CA ALA A 120 -5.44 0.14 -1.49
C ALA A 120 -3.97 0.58 -1.32
N GLN A 121 -3.58 0.82 -0.08
CA GLN A 121 -2.22 1.18 0.32
C GLN A 121 -1.82 0.48 1.60
N GLY A 122 -0.62 -0.09 1.64
CA GLY A 122 0.03 -0.58 2.86
C GLY A 122 1.20 0.31 3.28
N THR A 123 1.21 0.77 4.53
CA THR A 123 2.33 1.53 5.12
C THR A 123 2.77 0.95 6.45
N SER A 124 4.07 0.98 6.76
CA SER A 124 4.62 0.50 8.04
C SER A 124 5.71 1.40 8.60
N THR A 125 6.24 1.07 9.78
CA THR A 125 7.47 1.63 10.36
C THR A 125 8.63 0.64 10.26
N SER A 126 8.72 -0.09 9.14
CA SER A 126 9.75 -1.11 8.90
C SER A 126 10.26 -1.04 7.47
N PHE A 127 11.57 -1.18 7.31
CA PHE A 127 12.20 -1.37 6.00
C PHE A 127 12.24 -2.86 5.64
N PRO A 128 12.05 -3.22 4.35
CA PRO A 128 12.40 -4.54 3.88
C PRO A 128 13.88 -4.89 4.13
N ASP A 129 14.14 -6.14 4.49
CA ASP A 129 15.50 -6.64 4.79
C ASP A 129 16.43 -6.60 3.57
N TYR A 130 15.86 -6.66 2.36
CA TYR A 130 16.63 -6.63 1.12
C TYR A 130 17.19 -5.25 0.76
N ILE A 131 16.80 -4.18 1.46
CA ILE A 131 17.41 -2.87 1.22
C ILE A 131 18.87 -2.92 1.71
N PRO A 132 19.85 -2.41 0.97
CA PRO A 132 21.24 -2.42 1.41
C PRO A 132 21.53 -1.54 2.64
N HIS A 133 22.52 -1.93 3.45
CA HIS A 133 22.95 -1.19 4.65
C HIS A 133 23.65 0.15 4.33
N ASP A 134 24.23 0.29 3.13
CA ASP A 134 24.85 1.53 2.66
C ASP A 134 23.83 2.60 2.29
N LEU A 135 22.60 2.21 1.92
CA LEU A 135 21.48 3.13 1.74
C LEU A 135 20.75 3.43 3.06
N ILE A 136 20.60 2.43 3.94
CA ILE A 136 19.89 2.57 5.22
C ILE A 136 20.69 1.88 6.32
N SER A 137 21.23 2.68 7.24
CA SER A 137 21.98 2.20 8.39
C SER A 137 21.12 1.39 9.37
N ASP A 138 21.76 0.54 10.17
CA ASP A 138 21.08 -0.24 11.22
C ASP A 138 20.39 0.65 12.26
N GLU A 139 20.95 1.82 12.53
CA GLU A 139 20.35 2.83 13.39
C GLU A 139 19.02 3.32 12.81
N LEU A 140 19.01 3.66 11.52
CA LEU A 140 17.78 4.12 10.84
C LEU A 140 16.76 2.97 10.69
N ARG A 141 17.18 1.72 10.55
CA ARG A 141 16.25 0.56 10.55
C ARG A 141 15.52 0.39 11.87
N LYS A 142 16.22 0.61 12.98
CA LYS A 142 15.69 0.52 14.35
C LYS A 142 14.90 1.77 14.75
N ALA A 143 15.04 2.86 14.02
CA ALA A 143 14.22 4.05 14.23
C ALA A 143 12.74 3.73 13.93
N THR A 144 11.85 4.50 14.54
CA THR A 144 10.40 4.37 14.33
C THR A 144 9.77 5.67 13.87
N ASP A 145 10.58 6.70 13.59
CA ASP A 145 10.14 8.04 13.22
C ASP A 145 9.90 8.20 11.70
N TYR A 146 9.61 7.10 11.00
CA TYR A 146 9.31 7.11 9.58
C TYR A 146 8.09 6.28 9.21
N LEU A 147 7.57 6.52 8.01
CA LEU A 147 6.70 5.59 7.30
C LEU A 147 7.45 4.95 6.14
N TYR A 148 7.06 3.72 5.79
CA TYR A 148 7.51 3.00 4.61
C TYR A 148 6.30 2.61 3.77
N LEU A 149 6.33 2.92 2.46
CA LEU A 149 5.28 2.52 1.51
C LEU A 149 5.56 1.08 1.05
N ASN A 150 4.78 0.13 1.58
CA ASN A 150 4.89 -1.29 1.22
C ASN A 150 4.18 -1.58 -0.10
N TYR A 151 2.94 -1.09 -0.23
CA TYR A 151 2.08 -1.37 -1.37
C TYR A 151 1.26 -0.14 -1.74
N LEU A 152 1.04 0.07 -3.03
CA LEU A 152 0.08 1.03 -3.57
C LEU A 152 -0.52 0.44 -4.84
N ILE A 153 -1.81 0.16 -4.82
CA ILE A 153 -2.51 -0.46 -5.94
C ILE A 153 -3.85 0.23 -6.20
N VAL A 154 -4.16 0.40 -7.48
CA VAL A 154 -5.43 0.95 -7.96
C VAL A 154 -6.12 -0.14 -8.76
N ASP A 155 -7.37 -0.43 -8.44
CA ASP A 155 -8.16 -1.45 -9.12
C ASP A 155 -8.59 -0.95 -10.51
N ARG A 156 -7.98 -1.52 -11.56
CA ARG A 156 -8.25 -1.11 -12.93
C ARG A 156 -9.66 -1.45 -13.40
N ARG A 157 -10.36 -2.37 -12.73
CA ARG A 157 -11.76 -2.73 -13.03
C ARG A 157 -12.72 -1.58 -12.75
N THR A 158 -12.32 -0.65 -11.88
CA THR A 158 -13.15 0.50 -11.48
C THR A 158 -13.03 1.72 -12.39
N GLY A 159 -12.15 1.66 -13.40
CA GLY A 159 -12.05 2.69 -14.45
C GLY A 159 -11.87 4.10 -13.90
N ASP A 160 -12.70 5.04 -14.37
CA ASP A 160 -12.62 6.45 -13.99
C ASP A 160 -12.91 6.71 -12.51
N LEU A 161 -13.60 5.81 -11.79
CA LEU A 161 -13.83 5.95 -10.34
C LEU A 161 -12.52 5.96 -9.55
N ALA A 162 -11.51 5.25 -10.04
CA ALA A 162 -10.19 5.15 -9.42
C ALA A 162 -9.28 6.34 -9.71
N LYS A 163 -9.70 7.29 -10.56
CA LYS A 163 -8.84 8.38 -11.03
C LYS A 163 -8.40 9.26 -9.86
N GLY A 164 -7.08 9.34 -9.67
CA GLY A 164 -6.47 10.11 -8.58
C GLY A 164 -6.42 9.40 -7.22
N ALA A 165 -6.98 8.19 -7.10
CA ALA A 165 -6.99 7.42 -5.84
C ALA A 165 -5.59 7.21 -5.27
N GLY A 166 -4.59 6.91 -6.12
CA GLY A 166 -3.21 6.75 -5.68
C GLY A 166 -2.60 8.00 -5.04
N ASN A 167 -2.93 9.20 -5.56
CA ASN A 167 -2.49 10.46 -4.96
C ASN A 167 -3.20 10.73 -3.62
N GLN A 168 -4.49 10.41 -3.54
CA GLN A 168 -5.28 10.55 -2.30
C GLN A 168 -4.74 9.64 -1.19
N LEU A 169 -4.43 8.39 -1.49
CA LEU A 169 -3.82 7.45 -0.55
C LEU A 169 -2.46 7.96 -0.02
N VAL A 170 -1.59 8.44 -0.90
CA VAL A 170 -0.29 9.00 -0.49
C VAL A 170 -0.44 10.29 0.30
N THR A 171 -1.42 11.13 -0.04
CA THR A 171 -1.73 12.36 0.73
C THR A 171 -2.20 11.99 2.14
N PHE A 172 -3.10 11.02 2.26
CA PHE A 172 -3.56 10.50 3.56
C PHE A 172 -2.41 9.90 4.38
N ALA A 173 -1.49 9.17 3.74
CA ALA A 173 -0.31 8.63 4.39
C ALA A 173 0.58 9.74 4.99
N VAL A 174 0.73 10.86 4.27
CA VAL A 174 1.48 12.02 4.75
C VAL A 174 0.82 12.64 5.98
N GLU A 175 -0.50 12.84 5.93
CA GLU A 175 -1.27 13.38 7.07
C GLU A 175 -1.21 12.44 8.28
N GLN A 176 -1.33 11.13 8.05
CA GLN A 176 -1.20 10.11 9.08
C GLN A 176 0.20 10.08 9.68
N GLY A 177 1.25 10.16 8.85
CA GLY A 177 2.63 10.22 9.31
C GLY A 177 2.88 11.46 10.19
N LYS A 178 2.37 12.63 9.79
CA LYS A 178 2.41 13.85 10.62
C LYS A 178 1.70 13.69 11.95
N ALA A 179 0.49 13.11 11.94
CA ALA A 179 -0.28 12.86 13.17
C ALA A 179 0.46 11.91 14.12
N LEU A 180 1.18 10.92 13.56
CA LEU A 180 2.04 9.99 14.28
C LEU A 180 3.45 10.54 14.59
N LYS A 181 3.71 11.83 14.35
CA LYS A 181 5.00 12.52 14.58
C LYS A 181 6.18 11.86 13.85
N LYS A 182 5.94 11.29 12.68
CA LYS A 182 6.99 10.76 11.80
C LYS A 182 7.65 11.92 11.04
N SER A 183 8.95 11.81 10.78
CA SER A 183 9.79 12.80 10.11
C SER A 183 9.96 12.54 8.60
N LYS A 184 9.84 11.28 8.18
CA LYS A 184 10.16 10.83 6.82
C LYS A 184 9.16 9.80 6.31
N PHE A 185 8.94 9.80 4.99
CA PHE A 185 8.18 8.77 4.30
C PHE A 185 9.05 8.16 3.19
N TYR A 186 9.41 6.90 3.36
CA TYR A 186 10.22 6.10 2.45
C TYR A 186 9.37 5.17 1.58
N GLY A 187 9.98 4.64 0.55
CA GLY A 187 9.49 3.50 -0.21
C GLY A 187 10.52 3.08 -1.25
N ASP A 188 10.28 1.95 -1.90
CA ASP A 188 11.07 1.49 -3.03
C ASP A 188 10.23 1.31 -4.28
N CYS A 189 10.87 1.41 -5.45
CA CYS A 189 10.24 1.04 -6.70
C CYS A 189 11.25 0.47 -7.68
N TRP A 190 10.73 -0.34 -8.60
CA TRP A 190 11.55 -0.93 -9.65
C TRP A 190 12.09 0.11 -10.62
N ARG A 191 13.38 0.01 -10.88
CA ARG A 191 14.18 0.86 -11.77
C ARG A 191 14.24 0.23 -13.16
N SER A 192 13.11 0.28 -13.85
CA SER A 192 13.00 -0.14 -15.25
C SER A 192 11.84 0.62 -15.92
N ASN A 193 11.52 0.26 -17.17
CA ASN A 193 10.47 0.89 -17.96
C ASN A 193 10.61 2.43 -18.00
N ARG A 194 11.81 2.90 -18.39
CA ARG A 194 12.17 4.33 -18.49
C ARG A 194 11.90 5.12 -17.20
N ASP A 195 12.08 4.47 -16.05
CA ASP A 195 11.86 5.01 -14.70
C ASP A 195 10.42 5.51 -14.48
N GLY A 196 9.44 4.89 -15.15
CA GLY A 196 8.04 5.31 -15.09
C GLY A 196 7.46 5.36 -13.68
N LEU A 197 7.76 4.35 -12.84
CA LEU A 197 7.33 4.33 -11.44
C LEU A 197 7.99 5.43 -10.61
N MET A 198 9.30 5.64 -10.79
CA MET A 198 10.00 6.71 -10.08
C MET A 198 9.45 8.09 -10.49
N LYS A 199 9.22 8.33 -11.79
CA LYS A 199 8.58 9.56 -12.29
C LYS A 199 7.18 9.77 -11.71
N TYR A 200 6.42 8.70 -11.50
CA TYR A 200 5.13 8.77 -10.82
C TYR A 200 5.29 9.23 -9.36
N TYR A 201 6.18 8.60 -8.59
CA TYR A 201 6.44 8.99 -7.20
C TYR A 201 7.05 10.40 -7.07
N GLN A 202 7.86 10.84 -8.03
CA GLN A 202 8.35 12.22 -8.09
C GLN A 202 7.23 13.24 -8.21
N LYS A 203 6.19 12.96 -9.01
CA LYS A 203 4.98 13.81 -9.08
C LYS A 203 4.21 13.86 -7.75
N LEU A 204 4.36 12.83 -6.91
CA LEU A 204 3.82 12.78 -5.56
C LEU A 204 4.76 13.42 -4.50
N GLY A 205 5.88 14.00 -4.95
CA GLY A 205 6.83 14.74 -4.11
C GLY A 205 7.95 13.89 -3.50
N PHE A 206 8.11 12.64 -3.91
CA PHE A 206 9.26 11.82 -3.50
C PHE A 206 10.52 12.14 -4.30
N GLN A 207 11.68 11.95 -3.68
CA GLN A 207 12.99 12.09 -4.29
C GLN A 207 13.77 10.77 -4.18
N PRO A 208 14.48 10.35 -5.24
CA PRO A 208 15.34 9.16 -5.17
C PRO A 208 16.49 9.40 -4.19
N LEU A 209 16.79 8.38 -3.38
CA LEU A 209 17.95 8.35 -2.49
C LEU A 209 19.12 7.60 -3.13
N GLY A 210 18.83 6.52 -3.85
CA GLY A 210 19.86 5.76 -4.56
C GLY A 210 19.31 4.50 -5.21
N PRO A 211 19.98 4.00 -6.26
CA PRO A 211 19.68 2.70 -6.83
C PRO A 211 20.20 1.56 -5.93
N PHE A 212 19.57 0.40 -6.00
CA PHE A 212 20.09 -0.83 -5.44
C PHE A 212 19.64 -2.04 -6.24
N ASP A 213 20.33 -3.17 -6.09
CA ASP A 213 19.99 -4.42 -6.76
C ASP A 213 19.78 -5.53 -5.72
N VAL A 214 18.68 -6.27 -5.86
CA VAL A 214 18.34 -7.42 -5.02
C VAL A 214 18.52 -8.68 -5.84
N LYS A 215 19.37 -9.59 -5.37
CA LYS A 215 19.56 -10.90 -6.01
C LYS A 215 18.34 -11.78 -5.76
N ASP A 216 17.94 -12.50 -6.81
CA ASP A 216 16.94 -13.57 -6.75
C ASP A 216 15.56 -13.17 -6.17
N LYS A 217 15.20 -11.88 -6.19
CA LYS A 217 13.93 -11.36 -5.62
C LYS A 217 12.70 -12.08 -6.19
N HIS A 218 12.77 -12.48 -7.45
CA HIS A 218 11.69 -13.17 -8.16
C HIS A 218 12.03 -14.64 -8.51
N GLY A 219 13.10 -15.18 -7.93
CA GLY A 219 13.58 -16.54 -8.19
C GLY A 219 15.07 -16.58 -8.60
N PRO A 220 15.68 -17.77 -8.61
CA PRO A 220 17.12 -17.93 -8.88
C PRO A 220 17.56 -17.30 -10.20
N GLY A 221 18.60 -16.47 -10.16
CA GLY A 221 19.18 -15.79 -11.31
C GLY A 221 18.39 -14.55 -11.79
N LEU A 222 17.33 -14.15 -11.09
CA LEU A 222 16.47 -13.03 -11.48
C LEU A 222 16.72 -11.81 -10.59
N PRO A 223 17.67 -10.93 -10.95
CA PRO A 223 17.95 -9.73 -10.17
C PRO A 223 16.80 -8.72 -10.32
N TRP A 224 16.48 -8.04 -9.24
CA TRP A 224 15.56 -6.92 -9.23
C TRP A 224 16.32 -5.63 -8.96
N ARG A 225 16.17 -4.64 -9.86
CA ARG A 225 16.83 -3.34 -9.75
C ARG A 225 15.84 -2.32 -9.19
N GLY A 226 16.17 -1.67 -8.10
CA GLY A 226 15.32 -0.71 -7.41
C GLY A 226 15.90 0.69 -7.36
N TYR A 227 15.02 1.63 -7.01
CA TYR A 227 15.37 2.87 -6.33
C TYR A 227 14.79 2.82 -4.93
N LEU A 228 15.56 3.26 -3.94
CA LEU A 228 15.01 3.74 -2.70
C LEU A 228 14.66 5.22 -2.89
N PHE A 229 13.53 5.66 -2.37
CA PHE A 229 13.12 7.06 -2.40
C PHE A 229 12.56 7.51 -1.05
N SER A 230 12.50 8.82 -0.85
CA SER A 230 11.86 9.39 0.33
C SER A 230 11.24 10.76 0.06
N LYS A 231 10.36 11.20 0.96
CA LYS A 231 9.94 12.59 1.09
C LYS A 231 9.89 12.99 2.57
N PRO A 232 10.08 14.27 2.90
CA PRO A 232 9.81 14.76 4.24
C PRO A 232 8.32 14.67 4.57
N LEU A 233 8.02 14.51 5.86
CA LEU A 233 6.67 14.62 6.42
C LEU A 233 6.52 15.94 7.16
#